data_AF-A0A9E2MXJ7-F1
#
_entry.id   AF-A0A9E2MXJ7-F1
#
_cell.length_a   1.000
_cell.length_b   1.000
_cell.length_c   1.000
_cell.angle_alpha   90.00
_cell.angle_beta   90.00
_cell.angle_gamma   90.00
#
_symmetry.space_group_name_H-M   'P 1'
#
loop_
_entity.id
_entity.type
_entity.pdbx_description
1 polymer ?
#
loop_
_entity_poly.entity_id
_entity_poly.type
_entity_poly.pdbx_seq_one_letter_code
_entity_poly.pdbx_strand_id
1 'polypeptide(L)'
;MKTIFIVLFIFVFASCSSTSKIYETAYPTLNDGKYDSEFPYKSSSKQLEEISHSIKMINVLVFYTSYFFDESSKITVSDLSQKNVINKAYKKTNYHQPASGTATIISSTIDQVVLLTCAHIIDFPDTIITYFLNESGNNTLFIESISIKADQSNFIPDFPEGGKVEIISIDKKNDLALIGKNYPANKNYNFPALEYPKGKAKELEWGSFVYAFGYPLGQKMISKGIVSSPNLDGSGTFLIDAVFNRGFSGGIVLAIRDGVPNFELVGLVRSIPADSEFVLRPAQQSGNKSFNPALPYKGEVFVDQQKTMKYGVTRVIPIEIIAEFIELNSRAAGK
;
A
#
# COMPACT_ATOMS: atom_id res chain seq x y z
N MET A 1 70.49 22.23 4.30
CA MET A 1 69.14 22.84 4.22
C MET A 1 68.17 22.11 3.28
N LYS A 2 68.57 21.60 2.10
CA LYS A 2 67.66 20.90 1.18
C LYS A 2 67.07 19.58 1.71
N THR A 3 67.79 18.84 2.54
CA THR A 3 67.35 17.54 3.09
C THR A 3 66.32 17.66 4.23
N ILE A 4 66.36 18.76 5.00
CA ILE A 4 65.39 19.02 6.08
C ILE A 4 63.99 19.34 5.52
N PHE A 5 63.94 20.01 4.36
CA PHE A 5 62.68 20.32 3.69
C PHE A 5 61.97 19.07 3.13
N ILE A 6 62.72 18.05 2.71
CA ILE A 6 62.16 16.80 2.15
C ILE A 6 61.55 15.94 3.26
N VAL A 7 62.17 15.87 4.44
CA VAL A 7 61.62 15.14 5.59
C VAL A 7 60.35 15.81 6.12
N LEU A 8 60.31 17.15 6.14
CA LEU A 8 59.12 17.89 6.57
C LEU A 8 57.94 17.70 5.61
N PHE A 9 58.19 17.56 4.30
CA PHE A 9 57.14 17.34 3.30
C PHE A 9 56.51 15.95 3.42
N ILE A 10 57.28 14.92 3.80
CA ILE A 10 56.76 13.55 3.99
C ILE A 10 55.83 13.44 5.21
N PHE A 11 56.07 14.22 6.27
CA PHE A 11 55.19 14.22 7.47
C PHE A 11 53.83 14.89 7.23
N VAL A 12 53.70 15.80 6.26
CA VAL A 12 52.42 16.45 5.95
C VAL A 12 51.46 15.48 5.24
N PHE A 13 51.96 14.55 4.41
CA PHE A 13 51.11 13.56 3.72
C PHE A 13 50.68 12.38 4.60
N ALA A 14 51.43 12.07 5.68
CA ALA A 14 51.08 10.98 6.59
C ALA A 14 49.95 11.34 7.58
N SER A 15 49.67 12.63 7.80
CA SER A 15 48.66 13.09 8.78
C SER A 15 47.22 13.14 8.27
N CYS A 16 46.96 12.83 6.99
CA CYS A 16 45.61 12.87 6.42
C CYS A 16 44.86 11.52 6.43
N SER A 17 45.45 10.43 6.92
CA SER A 17 44.82 9.09 6.92
C SER A 17 44.13 8.69 8.24
N SER A 18 44.08 9.57 9.24
CA SER A 18 43.54 9.26 10.57
C SER A 18 42.01 9.30 10.63
N THR A 19 41.35 10.03 9.74
CA THR A 19 39.90 10.28 9.80
C THR A 19 39.08 9.05 9.44
N SER A 20 39.53 8.21 8.51
CA SER A 20 38.83 6.96 8.15
C SER A 20 38.92 5.92 9.26
N LYS A 21 40.09 5.74 9.88
CA LYS A 21 40.28 4.78 10.98
C LYS A 21 39.49 5.15 12.24
N ILE A 22 39.40 6.43 12.60
CA ILE A 22 38.58 6.89 13.73
C ILE A 22 37.10 6.65 13.44
N TYR A 23 36.68 6.87 12.19
CA TYR A 23 35.29 6.69 11.77
C TYR A 23 34.87 5.21 11.79
N GLU A 24 35.70 4.32 11.23
CA GLU A 24 35.51 2.85 11.29
C GLU A 24 35.58 2.33 12.74
N THR A 25 36.41 2.92 13.59
CA THR A 25 36.51 2.52 15.01
C THR A 25 35.33 3.03 15.85
N ALA A 26 34.79 4.22 15.52
CA ALA A 26 33.64 4.80 16.22
C ALA A 26 32.30 4.19 15.76
N TYR A 27 32.23 3.69 14.53
CA TYR A 27 31.03 3.11 13.91
C TYR A 27 31.37 1.87 13.07
N PRO A 28 31.76 0.75 13.71
CA PRO A 28 32.18 -0.46 13.01
C PRO A 28 31.05 -1.13 12.23
N THR A 29 29.79 -0.85 12.57
CA THR A 29 28.56 -1.36 11.96
C THR A 29 28.25 -0.73 10.58
N LEU A 30 29.00 0.28 10.14
CA LEU A 30 28.74 0.99 8.89
C LEU A 30 29.38 0.36 7.64
N ASN A 31 30.14 -0.73 7.81
CA ASN A 31 30.78 -1.46 6.72
C ASN A 31 30.79 -2.97 7.05
N ASP A 32 29.73 -3.47 7.68
CA ASP A 32 29.61 -4.89 8.05
C ASP A 32 28.79 -5.71 7.04
N GLY A 33 28.27 -5.05 6.00
CA GLY A 33 27.44 -5.64 4.96
C GLY A 33 26.01 -5.92 5.42
N LYS A 34 25.58 -5.42 6.58
CA LYS A 34 24.24 -5.68 7.14
C LYS A 34 23.34 -4.45 7.06
N TYR A 35 22.05 -4.68 7.34
CA TYR A 35 21.11 -3.59 7.51
C TYR A 35 21.32 -2.87 8.83
N ASP A 36 21.36 -1.55 8.77
CA ASP A 36 21.58 -0.67 9.91
C ASP A 36 20.51 -0.89 10.98
N SER A 37 20.95 -1.19 12.21
CA SER A 37 20.10 -1.23 13.41
C SER A 37 20.41 -0.06 14.37
N GLU A 38 21.38 0.78 14.02
CA GLU A 38 21.83 1.94 14.79
C GLU A 38 21.43 3.26 14.09
N PHE A 39 21.23 4.32 14.87
CA PHE A 39 20.68 5.55 14.31
C PHE A 39 21.59 6.12 13.21
N PRO A 40 21.02 6.55 12.06
CA PRO A 40 21.82 7.13 11.00
C PRO A 40 22.58 8.35 11.51
N TYR A 41 23.89 8.35 11.31
CA TYR A 41 24.78 9.45 11.68
C TYR A 41 24.73 10.62 10.68
N LYS A 42 24.18 10.38 9.48
CA LYS A 42 23.98 11.36 8.40
C LYS A 42 22.49 11.60 8.18
N SER A 43 22.16 12.82 7.76
CA SER A 43 20.82 13.15 7.28
C SER A 43 20.52 12.38 6.00
N SER A 44 19.36 11.73 5.96
CA SER A 44 18.82 11.03 4.78
C SER A 44 17.75 11.83 4.03
N SER A 45 17.54 13.10 4.39
CA SER A 45 16.44 13.92 3.86
C SER A 45 16.43 14.00 2.34
N LYS A 46 17.61 14.17 1.72
CA LYS A 46 17.73 14.30 0.27
C LYS A 46 17.29 13.03 -0.46
N GLN A 47 17.77 11.86 0.00
CA GLN A 47 17.41 10.57 -0.58
C GLN A 47 15.91 10.32 -0.41
N LEU A 48 15.37 10.56 0.79
CA LEU A 48 13.95 10.37 1.06
C LEU A 48 13.06 11.28 0.18
N GLU A 49 13.49 12.53 -0.08
CA GLU A 49 12.80 13.44 -0.99
C GLU A 49 12.83 12.93 -2.44
N GLU A 50 13.99 12.50 -2.93
CA GLU A 50 14.17 11.91 -4.27
C GLU A 50 13.27 10.67 -4.46
N ILE A 51 13.31 9.74 -3.49
CA ILE A 51 12.44 8.55 -3.44
C ILE A 51 10.97 8.95 -3.53
N SER A 52 10.57 9.98 -2.77
CA SER A 52 9.18 10.40 -2.63
C SER A 52 8.52 10.80 -3.95
N HIS A 53 9.29 11.16 -4.98
CA HIS A 53 8.75 11.56 -6.28
C HIS A 53 8.15 10.38 -7.05
N SER A 54 8.67 9.16 -6.82
CA SER A 54 8.17 7.91 -7.42
C SER A 54 6.90 7.39 -6.77
N ILE A 55 6.51 7.95 -5.62
CA ILE A 55 5.42 7.44 -4.78
C ILE A 55 4.20 8.33 -4.99
N LYS A 56 3.08 7.69 -5.29
CA LYS A 56 1.81 8.32 -5.70
C LYS A 56 0.65 7.80 -4.87
N MET A 57 -0.33 8.66 -4.67
CA MET A 57 -1.62 8.25 -4.13
C MET A 57 -2.46 7.63 -5.25
N ILE A 58 -2.99 6.43 -4.99
CA ILE A 58 -3.99 5.81 -5.86
C ILE A 58 -5.36 5.93 -5.19
N ASN A 59 -6.32 6.44 -5.95
CA ASN A 59 -7.73 6.48 -5.57
C ASN A 59 -8.52 5.52 -6.44
N VAL A 60 -9.45 4.81 -5.82
CA VAL A 60 -10.35 3.88 -6.49
C VAL A 60 -11.77 4.22 -6.09
N LEU A 61 -12.64 4.33 -7.09
CA LEU A 61 -14.06 4.53 -6.90
C LEU A 61 -14.81 3.42 -7.63
N VAL A 62 -15.54 2.61 -6.87
CA VAL A 62 -16.33 1.50 -7.42
C VAL A 62 -17.80 1.80 -7.25
N PHE A 63 -18.58 1.66 -8.31
CA PHE A 63 -20.02 1.85 -8.32
C PHE A 63 -20.72 0.49 -8.40
N TYR A 64 -21.68 0.27 -7.52
CA TYR A 64 -22.51 -0.93 -7.51
C TYR A 64 -23.98 -0.56 -7.68
N THR A 65 -24.70 -1.45 -8.35
CA THR A 65 -26.16 -1.48 -8.36
C THR A 65 -26.64 -2.66 -7.52
N SER A 66 -27.31 -2.36 -6.41
CA SER A 66 -27.92 -3.34 -5.52
C SER A 66 -29.37 -3.62 -5.87
N TYR A 67 -29.74 -4.89 -5.82
CA TYR A 67 -31.08 -5.43 -5.97
C TYR A 67 -31.44 -6.17 -4.68
N PHE A 68 -32.52 -5.74 -4.03
CA PHE A 68 -32.99 -6.33 -2.77
C PHE A 68 -34.22 -7.20 -3.02
N PHE A 69 -34.26 -8.35 -2.37
CA PHE A 69 -35.32 -9.34 -2.49
C PHE A 69 -36.06 -9.50 -1.18
N ASP A 70 -37.35 -9.86 -1.26
CA ASP A 70 -38.14 -10.18 -0.08
C ASP A 70 -37.85 -11.62 0.35
N GLU A 71 -37.75 -11.89 1.65
CA GLU A 71 -37.47 -13.24 2.16
C GLU A 71 -38.52 -14.26 1.69
N SER A 72 -39.78 -13.82 1.54
CA SER A 72 -40.88 -14.66 1.03
C SER A 72 -40.66 -15.16 -0.40
N SER A 73 -39.82 -14.46 -1.19
CA SER A 73 -39.48 -14.85 -2.56
C SER A 73 -38.54 -16.06 -2.62
N LYS A 74 -37.88 -16.40 -1.50
CA LYS A 74 -37.00 -17.57 -1.34
C LYS A 74 -35.96 -17.73 -2.46
N ILE A 75 -35.44 -16.62 -2.96
CA ILE A 75 -34.45 -16.62 -4.06
C ILE A 75 -33.14 -17.20 -3.55
N THR A 76 -32.58 -18.13 -4.31
CA THR A 76 -31.32 -18.82 -4.01
C THR A 76 -30.26 -18.52 -5.07
N VAL A 77 -29.01 -18.91 -4.82
CA VAL A 77 -27.92 -18.78 -5.80
C VAL A 77 -28.22 -19.55 -7.08
N SER A 78 -28.86 -20.72 -6.99
CA SER A 78 -29.29 -21.51 -8.15
C SER A 78 -30.25 -20.75 -9.07
N ASP A 79 -31.10 -19.88 -8.49
CA ASP A 79 -32.06 -19.10 -9.26
C ASP A 79 -31.37 -18.04 -10.11
N LEU A 80 -30.17 -17.56 -9.75
CA LEU A 80 -29.47 -16.50 -10.48
C LEU A 80 -29.16 -16.86 -11.95
N SER A 81 -29.13 -18.16 -12.27
CA SER A 81 -29.00 -18.66 -13.63
C SER A 81 -30.25 -18.43 -14.50
N GLN A 82 -31.42 -18.19 -13.88
CA GLN A 82 -32.68 -17.95 -14.56
C GLN A 82 -32.72 -16.53 -15.14
N LYS A 83 -33.18 -16.42 -16.39
CA LYS A 83 -33.46 -15.10 -16.96
C LYS A 83 -34.51 -14.39 -16.08
N ASN A 84 -34.24 -13.12 -15.75
CA ASN A 84 -35.13 -12.20 -15.04
C ASN A 84 -35.23 -12.30 -13.50
N VAL A 85 -34.35 -13.00 -12.79
CA VAL A 85 -34.37 -12.98 -11.30
C VAL A 85 -34.26 -11.56 -10.75
N ILE A 86 -33.44 -10.73 -11.39
CA ILE A 86 -33.27 -9.32 -11.02
C ILE A 86 -34.62 -8.55 -11.02
N ASN A 87 -35.59 -8.94 -11.85
CA ASN A 87 -36.91 -8.29 -11.91
C ASN A 87 -37.79 -8.62 -10.71
N LYS A 88 -37.44 -9.64 -9.91
CA LYS A 88 -38.12 -9.97 -8.65
C LYS A 88 -37.68 -9.05 -7.50
N ALA A 89 -36.68 -8.20 -7.71
CA ALA A 89 -36.20 -7.28 -6.68
C ALA A 89 -37.27 -6.22 -6.38
N TYR A 90 -37.61 -6.04 -5.10
CA TYR A 90 -38.59 -5.03 -4.68
C TYR A 90 -37.95 -3.63 -4.59
N LYS A 91 -36.62 -3.56 -4.47
CA LYS A 91 -35.87 -2.30 -4.38
C LYS A 91 -34.57 -2.40 -5.18
N LYS A 92 -34.26 -1.30 -5.85
CA LYS A 92 -32.98 -1.05 -6.54
C LYS A 92 -32.32 0.18 -5.92
N THR A 93 -31.02 0.11 -5.64
CA THR A 93 -30.26 1.25 -5.12
C THR A 93 -28.86 1.24 -5.72
N ASN A 94 -28.31 2.43 -5.99
CA ASN A 94 -26.91 2.58 -6.38
C ASN A 94 -26.13 3.09 -5.18
N TYR A 95 -24.96 2.51 -4.94
CA TYR A 95 -24.01 3.01 -3.96
C TYR A 95 -22.60 2.97 -4.54
N HIS A 96 -21.70 3.71 -3.92
CA HIS A 96 -20.30 3.70 -4.30
C HIS A 96 -19.43 3.35 -3.11
N GLN A 97 -18.31 2.70 -3.39
CA GLN A 97 -17.32 2.29 -2.40
C GLN A 97 -15.97 2.93 -2.77
N PRO A 98 -15.55 3.99 -2.04
CA PRO A 98 -14.24 4.58 -2.25
C PRO A 98 -13.16 3.76 -1.53
N ALA A 99 -11.99 3.68 -2.14
CA ALA A 99 -10.77 3.21 -1.51
C ALA A 99 -9.59 4.09 -1.94
N SER A 100 -8.56 4.13 -1.10
CA SER A 100 -7.32 4.83 -1.40
C SER A 100 -6.14 4.10 -0.79
N GLY A 101 -4.98 4.28 -1.41
CA GLY A 101 -3.74 3.70 -0.97
C GLY A 101 -2.56 4.38 -1.64
N THR A 102 -1.43 3.68 -1.62
CA THR A 102 -0.18 4.14 -2.20
C THR A 102 0.23 3.23 -3.37
N ALA A 103 0.82 3.82 -4.39
CA ALA A 103 1.40 3.12 -5.52
C ALA A 103 2.78 3.71 -5.82
N THR A 104 3.71 2.89 -6.30
CA THR A 104 5.08 3.31 -6.59
C THR A 104 5.39 3.09 -8.06
N ILE A 105 5.87 4.12 -8.75
CA ILE A 105 6.30 4.04 -10.14
C ILE A 105 7.56 3.17 -10.19
N ILE A 106 7.46 2.00 -10.83
CA ILE A 106 8.57 1.04 -10.97
C ILE A 106 9.17 1.05 -12.38
N SER A 107 8.44 1.59 -13.35
CA SER A 107 8.92 1.75 -14.73
C SER A 107 8.24 2.94 -15.37
N SER A 108 8.99 3.68 -16.17
CA SER A 108 8.54 4.87 -16.88
C SER A 108 9.32 4.99 -18.18
N THR A 109 8.60 5.17 -19.27
CA THR A 109 9.11 5.43 -20.62
C THR A 109 8.40 6.66 -21.18
N ILE A 110 8.71 7.05 -22.41
CA ILE A 110 8.13 8.24 -23.05
C ILE A 110 6.60 8.14 -23.19
N ASP A 111 6.09 6.93 -23.36
CA ASP A 111 4.69 6.65 -23.69
C ASP A 111 4.02 5.68 -22.71
N GLN A 112 4.69 5.25 -21.64
CA GLN A 112 4.11 4.32 -20.67
C GLN A 112 4.63 4.55 -19.25
N VAL A 113 3.75 4.40 -18.27
CA VAL A 113 4.09 4.34 -16.85
C VAL A 113 3.49 3.09 -16.21
N VAL A 114 4.25 2.43 -15.35
CA VAL A 114 3.82 1.25 -14.58
C VAL A 114 4.10 1.48 -13.11
N LEU A 115 3.11 1.17 -12.27
CA LEU A 115 3.18 1.29 -10.83
C LEU A 115 2.87 -0.04 -10.14
N LEU A 116 3.54 -0.26 -9.02
CA LEU A 116 3.30 -1.34 -8.07
C LEU A 116 2.39 -0.85 -6.94
N THR A 117 1.39 -1.64 -6.56
CA THR A 117 0.52 -1.40 -5.39
C THR A 117 0.02 -2.73 -4.81
N CYS A 118 -0.82 -2.67 -3.77
CA CYS A 118 -1.48 -3.86 -3.23
C CYS A 118 -2.76 -4.21 -4.00
N ALA A 119 -3.04 -5.49 -4.17
CA ALA A 119 -4.22 -5.97 -4.87
C ALA A 119 -5.52 -5.53 -4.18
N HIS A 120 -5.62 -5.60 -2.85
CA HIS A 120 -6.85 -5.25 -2.12
C HIS A 120 -7.26 -3.77 -2.25
N ILE A 121 -6.38 -2.90 -2.77
CA ILE A 121 -6.70 -1.48 -3.01
C ILE A 121 -7.54 -1.34 -4.30
N ILE A 122 -7.33 -2.22 -5.28
CA ILE A 122 -7.89 -2.13 -6.64
C ILE A 122 -8.76 -3.32 -7.04
N ASP A 123 -8.71 -4.43 -6.31
CA ASP A 123 -9.45 -5.66 -6.60
C ASP A 123 -10.79 -5.66 -5.87
N PHE A 124 -11.86 -5.44 -6.63
CA PHE A 124 -13.22 -5.43 -6.13
C PHE A 124 -14.06 -6.47 -6.87
N PRO A 125 -14.87 -7.28 -6.14
CA PRO A 125 -15.66 -8.33 -6.75
C PRO A 125 -16.69 -7.77 -7.72
N ASP A 126 -16.94 -8.47 -8.82
CA ASP A 126 -17.98 -8.06 -9.77
C ASP A 126 -19.39 -8.22 -9.19
N THR A 127 -19.55 -9.10 -8.20
CA THR A 127 -20.84 -9.37 -7.55
C THR A 127 -20.65 -9.61 -6.06
N ILE A 128 -21.47 -8.96 -5.24
CA ILE A 128 -21.56 -9.16 -3.79
C ILE A 128 -22.96 -9.68 -3.50
N ILE A 129 -23.06 -10.82 -2.81
CA ILE A 129 -24.33 -11.44 -2.43
C ILE A 129 -24.44 -11.42 -0.91
N THR A 130 -25.53 -10.87 -0.37
CA THR A 130 -25.88 -11.00 1.05
C THR A 130 -27.06 -11.94 1.21
N TYR A 131 -27.15 -12.58 2.36
CA TYR A 131 -28.17 -13.59 2.69
C TYR A 131 -28.96 -13.15 3.90
N PHE A 132 -30.23 -13.54 3.96
CA PHE A 132 -31.02 -13.37 5.18
C PHE A 132 -30.39 -14.15 6.33
N LEU A 133 -30.50 -13.64 7.54
CA LEU A 133 -30.03 -14.31 8.75
C LEU A 133 -31.17 -15.09 9.40
N ASN A 134 -30.89 -16.28 9.90
CA ASN A 134 -31.84 -17.02 10.74
C ASN A 134 -31.86 -16.47 12.18
N GLU A 135 -32.74 -17.01 13.02
CA GLU A 135 -32.87 -16.59 14.44
C GLU A 135 -31.56 -16.74 15.25
N SER A 136 -30.65 -17.60 14.80
CA SER A 136 -29.33 -17.79 15.41
C SER A 136 -28.25 -16.85 14.84
N GLY A 137 -28.61 -15.95 13.92
CA GLY A 137 -27.68 -15.01 13.27
C GLY A 137 -26.82 -15.63 12.16
N ASN A 138 -27.11 -16.85 11.72
CA ASN A 138 -26.39 -17.50 10.63
C ASN A 138 -27.05 -17.21 9.27
N ASN A 139 -26.25 -17.08 8.22
CA ASN A 139 -26.74 -16.94 6.85
C ASN A 139 -27.65 -18.11 6.48
N THR A 140 -28.83 -17.78 5.97
CA THR A 140 -29.73 -18.72 5.30
C THR A 140 -29.26 -18.96 3.85
N LEU A 141 -29.97 -19.84 3.14
CA LEU A 141 -29.77 -20.05 1.71
C LEU A 141 -30.44 -18.97 0.84
N PHE A 142 -31.25 -18.11 1.46
CA PHE A 142 -32.06 -17.11 0.76
C PHE A 142 -31.29 -15.80 0.63
N ILE A 143 -31.25 -15.29 -0.59
CA ILE A 143 -30.54 -14.06 -0.94
C ILE A 143 -31.37 -12.86 -0.49
N GLU A 144 -30.75 -12.00 0.31
CA GLU A 144 -31.30 -10.71 0.72
C GLU A 144 -31.00 -9.65 -0.35
N SER A 145 -29.75 -9.59 -0.81
CA SER A 145 -29.36 -8.62 -1.83
C SER A 145 -28.26 -9.14 -2.76
N ILE A 146 -28.26 -8.60 -3.98
CA ILE A 146 -27.20 -8.78 -4.97
C ILE A 146 -26.74 -7.41 -5.42
N SER A 147 -25.46 -7.12 -5.24
CA SER A 147 -24.83 -5.89 -5.72
C SER A 147 -23.89 -6.23 -6.87
N ILE A 148 -24.19 -5.70 -8.06
CA ILE A 148 -23.41 -5.92 -9.28
C ILE A 148 -22.57 -4.68 -9.56
N LYS A 149 -21.27 -4.86 -9.80
CA LYS A 149 -20.34 -3.76 -10.12
C LYS A 149 -20.74 -3.16 -11.46
N ALA A 150 -21.10 -1.89 -11.45
CA ALA A 150 -21.51 -1.14 -12.63
C ALA A 150 -20.31 -0.47 -13.31
N ASP A 151 -19.39 0.09 -12.53
CA ASP A 151 -18.20 0.77 -13.02
C ASP A 151 -17.10 0.79 -11.93
N GLN A 152 -15.84 0.92 -12.36
CA GLN A 152 -14.69 1.11 -11.49
C GLN A 152 -13.71 2.08 -12.14
N SER A 153 -13.35 3.14 -11.42
CA SER A 153 -12.35 4.11 -11.85
C SER A 153 -11.16 4.10 -10.90
N ASN A 154 -9.98 3.75 -11.41
CA ASN A 154 -8.71 3.85 -10.71
C ASN A 154 -7.97 5.09 -11.23
N PHE A 155 -7.52 5.99 -10.34
CA PHE A 155 -6.84 7.21 -10.77
C PHE A 155 -5.82 7.74 -9.78
N ILE A 156 -4.76 8.33 -10.32
CA ILE A 156 -3.68 9.00 -9.59
C ILE A 156 -3.87 10.51 -9.81
N PRO A 157 -4.22 11.30 -8.77
CA PRO A 157 -4.52 12.72 -8.95
C PRO A 157 -3.38 13.55 -9.56
N ASP A 158 -2.13 13.15 -9.28
CA ASP A 158 -0.93 13.85 -9.74
C ASP A 158 -0.61 13.56 -11.22
N PHE A 159 -1.33 12.65 -11.87
CA PHE A 159 -1.09 12.28 -13.27
C PHE A 159 -1.90 13.16 -14.23
N PRO A 160 -1.35 13.47 -15.42
CA PRO A 160 -2.04 14.26 -16.42
C PRO A 160 -3.25 13.51 -17.01
N GLU A 161 -4.10 14.24 -17.73
CA GLU A 161 -5.27 13.70 -18.46
C GLU A 161 -6.24 12.92 -17.54
N GLY A 162 -6.55 13.52 -16.39
CA GLY A 162 -7.49 12.95 -15.41
C GLY A 162 -6.94 11.76 -14.61
N GLY A 163 -5.66 11.41 -14.81
CA GLY A 163 -4.94 10.48 -13.96
C GLY A 163 -5.42 9.03 -13.96
N LYS A 164 -6.36 8.66 -14.84
CA LYS A 164 -6.89 7.29 -14.94
C LYS A 164 -5.78 6.30 -15.26
N VAL A 165 -5.79 5.18 -14.56
CA VAL A 165 -4.86 4.06 -14.75
C VAL A 165 -5.64 2.76 -14.86
N GLU A 166 -5.10 1.83 -15.65
CA GLU A 166 -5.66 0.51 -15.88
C GLU A 166 -4.95 -0.53 -15.03
N ILE A 167 -5.65 -1.63 -14.75
CA ILE A 167 -5.08 -2.79 -14.07
C ILE A 167 -4.34 -3.62 -15.13
N ILE A 168 -3.04 -3.80 -14.95
CA ILE A 168 -2.19 -4.61 -15.83
C ILE A 168 -2.20 -6.06 -15.35
N SER A 169 -2.03 -6.28 -14.05
CA SER A 169 -1.96 -7.62 -13.46
C SER A 169 -2.30 -7.60 -11.97
N ILE A 170 -2.85 -8.70 -11.47
CA ILE A 170 -3.21 -8.90 -10.07
C ILE A 170 -2.75 -10.27 -9.59
N ASP A 171 -2.04 -10.29 -8.47
CA ASP A 171 -1.80 -11.47 -7.64
C ASP A 171 -2.55 -11.33 -6.32
N LYS A 172 -3.75 -11.93 -6.25
CA LYS A 172 -4.60 -11.89 -5.05
C LYS A 172 -3.99 -12.65 -3.87
N LYS A 173 -3.18 -13.68 -4.14
CA LYS A 173 -2.58 -14.54 -3.10
C LYS A 173 -1.53 -13.76 -2.32
N ASN A 174 -0.65 -13.09 -3.05
CA ASN A 174 0.43 -12.28 -2.47
C ASN A 174 0.03 -10.83 -2.22
N ASP A 175 -1.18 -10.42 -2.62
CA ASP A 175 -1.73 -9.08 -2.45
C ASP A 175 -0.92 -7.99 -3.19
N LEU A 176 -0.56 -8.29 -4.44
CA LEU A 176 0.21 -7.41 -5.33
C LEU A 176 -0.56 -7.10 -6.61
N ALA A 177 -0.38 -5.89 -7.13
CA ALA A 177 -0.93 -5.49 -8.41
C ALA A 177 0.01 -4.56 -9.18
N LEU A 178 -0.02 -4.69 -10.50
CA LEU A 178 0.54 -3.71 -11.43
C LEU A 178 -0.60 -2.90 -12.04
N ILE A 179 -0.47 -1.59 -12.00
CA ILE A 179 -1.35 -0.63 -12.66
C ILE A 179 -0.53 0.27 -13.57
N GLY A 180 -1.14 0.83 -14.60
CA GLY A 180 -0.40 1.72 -15.49
C GLY A 180 -1.26 2.44 -16.50
N LYS A 181 -0.60 3.24 -17.33
CA LYS A 181 -1.25 3.99 -18.41
C LYS A 181 -0.26 4.18 -19.54
N ASN A 182 -0.78 4.14 -20.77
CA ASN A 182 -0.05 4.61 -21.94
C ASN A 182 -0.38 6.09 -22.20
N TYR A 183 0.62 6.85 -22.62
CA TYR A 183 0.54 8.26 -22.96
C TYR A 183 0.90 8.49 -24.43
N PRO A 184 0.34 9.52 -25.07
CA PRO A 184 0.79 9.93 -26.39
C PRO A 184 2.28 10.33 -26.36
N ALA A 185 3.09 9.68 -27.20
CA ALA A 185 4.54 9.87 -27.25
C ALA A 185 4.99 11.32 -27.52
N ASN A 186 4.10 12.17 -28.06
CA ASN A 186 4.39 13.56 -28.38
C ASN A 186 4.32 14.53 -27.19
N LYS A 187 3.86 14.08 -26.00
CA LYS A 187 3.69 14.95 -24.83
C LYS A 187 4.87 14.93 -23.84
N ASN A 188 5.84 14.03 -24.01
CA ASN A 188 7.05 13.93 -23.20
C ASN A 188 6.79 14.07 -21.69
N TYR A 189 5.86 13.29 -21.14
CA TYR A 189 5.64 13.27 -19.71
C TYR A 189 6.81 12.59 -19.00
N ASN A 190 7.28 13.18 -17.89
CA ASN A 190 8.32 12.59 -17.05
C ASN A 190 7.71 12.08 -15.74
N PHE A 191 7.71 10.77 -15.55
CA PHE A 191 7.34 10.14 -14.29
C PHE A 191 8.60 9.53 -13.67
N PRO A 192 9.12 10.08 -12.55
CA PRO A 192 10.32 9.56 -11.92
C PRO A 192 10.02 8.17 -11.35
N ALA A 193 10.67 7.14 -11.90
CA ALA A 193 10.61 5.78 -11.39
C ALA A 193 11.50 5.63 -10.15
N LEU A 194 11.24 4.61 -9.34
CA LEU A 194 12.07 4.28 -8.19
C LEU A 194 13.41 3.71 -8.68
N GLU A 195 14.50 4.47 -8.51
CA GLU A 195 15.86 4.11 -8.93
C GLU A 195 16.72 3.54 -7.79
N TYR A 196 16.12 2.81 -6.85
CA TYR A 196 16.84 2.20 -5.72
C TYR A 196 16.98 0.68 -5.89
N PRO A 197 18.12 0.10 -5.46
CA PRO A 197 18.37 -1.31 -5.59
C PRO A 197 17.36 -2.15 -4.79
N LYS A 198 17.10 -3.35 -5.29
CA LYS A 198 16.37 -4.38 -4.53
C LYS A 198 17.29 -4.87 -3.40
N GLY A 199 16.77 -4.87 -2.19
CA GLY A 199 17.43 -5.46 -1.03
C GLY A 199 17.12 -6.95 -0.91
N LYS A 200 17.20 -7.45 0.32
CA LYS A 200 16.92 -8.84 0.70
C LYS A 200 16.20 -8.85 2.04
N ALA A 201 14.88 -9.03 2.03
CA ALA A 201 14.10 -9.01 3.27
C ALA A 201 14.52 -10.13 4.23
N LYS A 202 15.03 -11.25 3.70
CA LYS A 202 15.55 -12.38 4.49
C LYS A 202 16.82 -12.05 5.29
N GLU A 203 17.53 -10.98 4.95
CA GLU A 203 18.71 -10.52 5.70
C GLU A 203 18.38 -9.46 6.74
N LEU A 204 17.11 -9.04 6.87
CA LEU A 204 16.68 -8.14 7.94
C LEU A 204 16.82 -8.83 9.31
N GLU A 205 17.30 -8.10 10.29
CA GLU A 205 17.46 -8.56 11.66
C GLU A 205 16.44 -7.87 12.58
N TRP A 206 16.28 -8.39 13.79
CA TRP A 206 15.53 -7.68 14.82
C TRP A 206 16.16 -6.31 15.08
N GLY A 207 15.35 -5.24 14.99
CA GLY A 207 15.84 -3.88 15.22
C GLY A 207 16.36 -3.16 13.97
N SER A 208 16.46 -3.82 12.81
CA SER A 208 16.86 -3.15 11.56
C SER A 208 15.93 -1.97 11.26
N PHE A 209 16.50 -0.81 10.95
CA PHE A 209 15.74 0.39 10.65
C PHE A 209 15.09 0.32 9.28
N VAL A 210 13.83 0.76 9.24
CA VAL A 210 13.05 0.82 8.01
C VAL A 210 12.30 2.15 7.87
N TYR A 211 12.08 2.53 6.62
CA TYR A 211 11.31 3.70 6.22
C TYR A 211 10.14 3.25 5.36
N ALA A 212 8.93 3.52 5.81
CA ALA A 212 7.71 3.26 5.07
C ALA A 212 7.14 4.58 4.53
N PHE A 213 6.74 4.58 3.27
CA PHE A 213 6.06 5.71 2.65
C PHE A 213 4.57 5.41 2.49
N GLY A 214 3.74 6.44 2.55
CA GLY A 214 2.31 6.27 2.33
C GLY A 214 1.54 7.57 2.15
N TYR A 215 0.25 7.44 1.89
CA TYR A 215 -0.70 8.55 1.80
C TYR A 215 -1.82 8.47 2.84
N PRO A 216 -1.51 8.41 4.15
CA PRO A 216 -2.54 8.44 5.18
C PRO A 216 -3.40 9.71 5.08
N LEU A 217 -4.73 9.54 5.07
CA LEU A 217 -5.68 10.65 4.89
C LEU A 217 -5.38 11.51 3.65
N GLY A 218 -4.75 10.92 2.62
CA GLY A 218 -4.37 11.60 1.38
C GLY A 218 -3.14 12.51 1.48
N GLN A 219 -2.41 12.49 2.60
CA GLN A 219 -1.19 13.27 2.78
C GLN A 219 0.04 12.38 2.60
N LYS A 220 1.00 12.78 1.77
CA LYS A 220 2.25 12.05 1.61
C LYS A 220 3.03 12.09 2.93
N MET A 221 3.30 10.94 3.52
CA MET A 221 4.01 10.81 4.79
C MET A 221 5.08 9.73 4.73
N ILE A 222 6.11 9.93 5.54
CA ILE A 222 7.19 8.96 5.79
C ILE A 222 7.09 8.56 7.26
N SER A 223 7.12 7.26 7.52
CA SER A 223 7.16 6.71 8.87
C SER A 223 8.42 5.88 9.03
N LYS A 224 9.19 6.16 10.07
CA LYS A 224 10.34 5.35 10.46
C LYS A 224 9.90 4.33 11.50
N GLY A 225 10.41 3.11 11.39
CA GLY A 225 10.24 2.06 12.40
C GLY A 225 11.43 1.12 12.41
N ILE A 226 11.27 0.03 13.13
CA ILE A 226 12.20 -1.10 13.19
C ILE A 226 11.51 -2.38 12.74
N VAL A 227 12.32 -3.33 12.28
CA VAL A 227 11.88 -4.69 12.00
C VAL A 227 11.63 -5.45 13.30
N SER A 228 10.46 -6.07 13.35
CA SER A 228 10.04 -7.06 14.34
C SER A 228 9.75 -8.38 13.64
N SER A 229 10.13 -9.51 14.24
CA SER A 229 9.88 -10.84 13.69
C SER A 229 10.32 -10.99 12.22
N PRO A 230 11.62 -10.86 11.92
CA PRO A 230 12.14 -11.04 10.57
C PRO A 230 11.87 -12.48 10.07
N ASN A 231 11.61 -12.60 8.76
CA ASN A 231 11.41 -13.88 8.08
C ASN A 231 10.36 -14.82 8.74
N LEU A 232 9.23 -14.26 9.16
CA LEU A 232 8.14 -14.89 9.92
C LEU A 232 7.66 -16.23 9.34
N ASP A 233 7.63 -16.37 8.03
CA ASP A 233 7.08 -17.53 7.30
C ASP A 233 8.11 -18.21 6.37
N GLY A 234 9.40 -17.91 6.52
CA GLY A 234 10.47 -18.45 5.66
C GLY A 234 10.54 -17.83 4.25
N SER A 235 9.54 -17.03 3.85
CA SER A 235 9.49 -16.36 2.55
C SER A 235 10.14 -14.97 2.55
N GLY A 236 10.57 -14.48 3.70
CA GLY A 236 11.10 -13.14 3.91
C GLY A 236 10.10 -12.17 4.56
N THR A 237 8.83 -12.56 4.75
CA THR A 237 7.81 -11.72 5.41
C THR A 237 8.30 -11.25 6.79
N PHE A 238 8.05 -9.99 7.13
CA PHE A 238 8.43 -9.42 8.42
C PHE A 238 7.36 -8.44 8.93
N LEU A 239 7.46 -8.09 10.22
CA LEU A 239 6.62 -7.08 10.84
C LEU A 239 7.43 -5.80 11.09
N ILE A 240 6.76 -4.66 11.14
CA ILE A 240 7.37 -3.38 11.51
C ILE A 240 6.45 -2.64 12.49
N ASP A 241 7.05 -1.82 13.35
CA ASP A 241 6.35 -0.97 14.33
C ASP A 241 6.08 0.46 13.83
N ALA A 242 6.34 0.73 12.55
CA ALA A 242 6.11 2.03 11.94
C ALA A 242 4.64 2.47 12.10
N VAL A 243 4.43 3.78 12.35
CA VAL A 243 3.10 4.37 12.46
C VAL A 243 2.36 4.23 11.14
N PHE A 244 1.47 3.24 11.08
CA PHE A 244 0.68 2.90 9.91
C PHE A 244 -0.77 3.35 10.09
N ASN A 245 -1.33 3.95 9.04
CA ASN A 245 -2.74 4.33 8.95
C ASN A 245 -3.29 3.89 7.59
N ARG A 246 -4.63 3.85 7.43
CA ARG A 246 -5.25 3.66 6.11
C ARG A 246 -4.66 4.66 5.12
N GLY A 247 -4.24 4.18 3.96
CA GLY A 247 -3.53 4.96 2.95
C GLY A 247 -2.05 4.57 2.77
N PHE A 248 -1.44 3.88 3.75
CA PHE A 248 -0.08 3.34 3.59
C PHE A 248 0.00 2.03 2.81
N SER A 249 -1.09 1.28 2.69
CA SER A 249 -1.10 0.04 1.89
C SER A 249 -0.61 0.31 0.46
N GLY A 250 0.26 -0.57 -0.05
CA GLY A 250 0.92 -0.40 -1.34
C GLY A 250 2.10 0.60 -1.34
N GLY A 251 2.46 1.14 -0.18
CA GLY A 251 3.66 1.96 -0.01
C GLY A 251 4.93 1.13 0.13
N ILE A 252 6.06 1.64 -0.33
CA ILE A 252 7.33 0.92 -0.21
C ILE A 252 7.90 0.97 1.21
N VAL A 253 8.67 -0.06 1.53
CA VAL A 253 9.49 -0.19 2.73
C VAL A 253 10.94 -0.28 2.32
N LEU A 254 11.76 0.64 2.82
CA LEU A 254 13.18 0.73 2.54
C LEU A 254 13.98 0.44 3.81
N ALA A 255 15.11 -0.23 3.68
CA ALA A 255 16.13 -0.36 4.72
C ALA A 255 17.43 0.31 4.25
N ILE A 256 18.35 0.57 5.17
CA ILE A 256 19.67 1.14 4.89
C ILE A 256 20.70 0.04 5.14
N ARG A 257 21.61 -0.19 4.20
CA ARG A 257 22.73 -1.13 4.35
C ARG A 257 24.04 -0.37 4.37
N ASP A 258 24.88 -0.55 5.37
CA ASP A 258 26.17 0.15 5.47
C ASP A 258 26.03 1.69 5.43
N GLY A 259 25.00 2.24 6.10
CA GLY A 259 24.80 3.69 6.23
C GLY A 259 24.20 4.43 5.02
N VAL A 260 23.81 5.69 5.26
CA VAL A 260 23.31 6.60 4.21
C VAL A 260 24.46 6.92 3.23
N PRO A 261 24.23 6.83 1.89
CA PRO A 261 22.93 6.89 1.20
C PRO A 261 22.37 5.55 0.69
N ASN A 262 22.81 4.41 1.22
CA ASN A 262 22.57 3.08 0.65
C ASN A 262 21.19 2.51 1.01
N PHE A 263 20.13 3.15 0.52
CA PHE A 263 18.77 2.63 0.65
C PHE A 263 18.55 1.44 -0.27
N GLU A 264 17.87 0.42 0.23
CA GLU A 264 17.43 -0.74 -0.53
C GLU A 264 15.93 -0.97 -0.33
N LEU A 265 15.23 -1.32 -1.41
CA LEU A 265 13.83 -1.73 -1.33
C LEU A 265 13.74 -3.13 -0.72
N VAL A 266 13.13 -3.23 0.45
CA VAL A 266 12.98 -4.50 1.19
C VAL A 266 11.55 -5.01 1.24
N GLY A 267 10.56 -4.18 0.89
CA GLY A 267 9.20 -4.66 0.79
C GLY A 267 8.14 -3.63 0.42
N LEU A 268 6.88 -4.06 0.49
CA LEU A 268 5.67 -3.27 0.27
C LEU A 268 4.75 -3.42 1.47
N VAL A 269 4.20 -2.33 1.97
CA VAL A 269 3.30 -2.36 3.11
C VAL A 269 1.97 -3.00 2.70
N ARG A 270 1.58 -4.08 3.39
CA ARG A 270 0.35 -4.83 3.08
C ARG A 270 -0.85 -4.31 3.86
N SER A 271 -0.85 -4.57 5.16
CA SER A 271 -2.01 -4.38 6.02
C SER A 271 -1.63 -4.40 7.49
N ILE A 272 -2.54 -3.92 8.32
CA ILE A 272 -2.54 -4.13 9.76
C ILE A 272 -3.73 -5.01 10.17
N PRO A 273 -3.66 -5.73 11.30
CA PRO A 273 -4.82 -6.37 11.88
C PRO A 273 -5.90 -5.33 12.20
N ALA A 274 -7.16 -5.66 11.91
CA ALA A 274 -8.29 -4.82 12.26
C ALA A 274 -9.42 -5.69 12.82
N ASP A 275 -10.01 -5.23 13.93
CA ASP A 275 -11.24 -5.79 14.45
C ASP A 275 -12.42 -5.11 13.75
N SER A 276 -13.50 -5.85 13.52
CA SER A 276 -14.72 -5.30 12.94
C SER A 276 -15.83 -5.28 13.98
N GLU A 277 -16.46 -4.13 14.15
CA GLU A 277 -17.59 -3.92 15.03
C GLU A 277 -18.79 -3.46 14.21
N PHE A 278 -19.97 -4.00 14.51
CA PHE A 278 -21.20 -3.53 13.91
C PHE A 278 -21.83 -2.48 14.83
N VAL A 279 -22.06 -1.28 14.32
CA VAL A 279 -22.68 -0.18 15.05
C VAL A 279 -23.96 0.25 14.34
N LEU A 280 -24.96 0.66 15.10
CA LEU A 280 -26.18 1.22 14.54
C LEU A 280 -25.96 2.71 14.26
N ARG A 281 -26.17 3.14 13.01
CA ARG A 281 -26.05 4.54 12.60
C ARG A 281 -27.39 5.06 12.10
N PRO A 282 -27.73 6.33 12.41
CA PRO A 282 -28.83 7.03 11.77
C PRO A 282 -28.79 6.95 10.24
N ALA A 283 -29.96 6.94 9.60
CA ALA A 283 -30.10 7.24 8.19
C ALA A 283 -29.29 8.49 7.84
N GLN A 284 -28.38 8.40 6.85
CA GLN A 284 -27.67 9.58 6.36
C GLN A 284 -28.69 10.55 5.75
N GLN A 285 -29.11 11.55 6.51
CA GLN A 285 -29.87 12.67 5.98
C GLN A 285 -28.89 13.70 5.42
N SER A 286 -29.11 14.11 4.17
CA SER A 286 -28.37 15.18 3.51
C SER A 286 -28.59 16.49 4.28
N GLY A 287 -27.68 16.81 5.20
CA GLY A 287 -27.69 18.03 6.00
C GLY A 287 -26.96 17.86 7.33
N ASN A 288 -26.15 18.86 7.70
CA ASN A 288 -25.51 18.93 9.01
C ASN A 288 -26.59 19.12 10.10
N LYS A 289 -27.17 18.02 10.59
CA LYS A 289 -27.90 18.06 11.86
C LYS A 289 -26.88 18.16 12.97
N SER A 290 -26.92 19.26 13.72
CA SER A 290 -26.14 19.43 14.95
C SER A 290 -26.45 18.27 15.90
N PHE A 291 -25.41 17.54 16.31
CA PHE A 291 -25.51 16.47 17.29
C PHE A 291 -26.01 17.03 18.63
N ASN A 292 -27.12 16.50 19.16
CA ASN A 292 -27.62 16.83 20.48
C ASN A 292 -27.73 15.56 21.33
N PRO A 293 -26.84 15.35 22.32
CA PRO A 293 -26.82 14.14 23.13
C PRO A 293 -28.01 14.03 24.10
N ALA A 294 -28.78 15.10 24.32
CA ALA A 294 -29.93 15.10 25.22
C ALA A 294 -31.23 14.59 24.58
N LEU A 295 -31.25 14.38 23.25
CA LEU A 295 -32.44 13.93 22.52
C LEU A 295 -32.25 12.50 21.99
N PRO A 296 -33.13 11.56 22.38
CA PRO A 296 -33.13 10.22 21.81
C PRO A 296 -33.34 10.26 20.28
N TYR A 297 -32.56 9.46 19.55
CA TYR A 297 -32.74 9.31 18.12
C TYR A 297 -34.05 8.55 17.83
N LYS A 298 -34.84 9.05 16.86
CA LYS A 298 -36.15 8.48 16.48
C LYS A 298 -36.26 8.12 14.99
N GLY A 299 -35.17 8.20 14.23
CA GLY A 299 -35.18 7.89 12.80
C GLY A 299 -34.86 6.42 12.50
N GLU A 300 -34.78 6.10 11.22
CA GLU A 300 -34.31 4.78 10.77
C GLU A 300 -32.84 4.57 11.12
N VAL A 301 -32.51 3.36 11.58
CA VAL A 301 -31.14 2.95 11.86
C VAL A 301 -30.68 1.94 10.84
N PHE A 302 -29.40 2.04 10.47
CA PHE A 302 -28.72 1.12 9.58
C PHE A 302 -27.54 0.51 10.31
N VAL A 303 -27.24 -0.74 10.01
CA VAL A 303 -26.02 -1.39 10.50
C VAL A 303 -24.85 -0.85 9.67
N ASP A 304 -23.84 -0.31 10.34
CA ASP A 304 -22.57 0.09 9.75
C ASP A 304 -21.45 -0.77 10.35
N GLN A 305 -20.55 -1.24 9.51
CA GLN A 305 -19.40 -2.02 9.96
C GLN A 305 -18.20 -1.08 10.12
N GLN A 306 -17.83 -0.79 11.36
CA GLN A 306 -16.60 -0.07 11.67
C GLN A 306 -15.44 -1.03 11.80
N LYS A 307 -14.28 -0.66 11.24
CA LYS A 307 -13.04 -1.42 11.40
C LYS A 307 -12.07 -0.65 12.29
N THR A 308 -11.80 -1.19 13.47
CA THR A 308 -10.85 -0.67 14.46
C THR A 308 -9.48 -1.26 14.19
N MET A 309 -8.54 -0.40 13.84
CA MET A 309 -7.18 -0.75 13.46
C MET A 309 -6.30 -1.00 14.69
N LYS A 310 -5.57 -2.12 14.71
CA LYS A 310 -4.56 -2.41 15.76
C LYS A 310 -3.22 -1.84 15.32
N TYR A 311 -2.86 -0.69 15.87
CA TYR A 311 -1.59 -0.03 15.59
C TYR A 311 -0.40 -0.76 16.21
N GLY A 312 0.80 -0.53 15.65
CA GLY A 312 2.05 -1.11 16.16
C GLY A 312 2.42 -2.48 15.59
N VAL A 313 1.57 -3.07 14.74
CA VAL A 313 1.87 -4.33 14.04
C VAL A 313 1.53 -4.20 12.55
N THR A 314 2.53 -3.87 11.74
CA THR A 314 2.36 -3.73 10.29
C THR A 314 3.06 -4.88 9.58
N ARG A 315 2.31 -5.61 8.74
CA ARG A 315 2.86 -6.71 7.93
C ARG A 315 3.38 -6.19 6.59
N VAL A 316 4.57 -6.64 6.21
CA VAL A 316 5.23 -6.24 4.97
C VAL A 316 5.32 -7.42 4.00
N ILE A 317 5.02 -7.17 2.72
CA ILE A 317 5.28 -8.10 1.62
C ILE A 317 6.77 -7.99 1.29
N PRO A 318 7.56 -9.07 1.37
CA PRO A 318 8.99 -9.02 1.15
C PRO A 318 9.36 -8.78 -0.32
N ILE A 319 10.52 -8.15 -0.54
CA ILE A 319 11.04 -7.85 -1.88
C ILE A 319 11.22 -9.10 -2.75
N GLU A 320 11.48 -10.26 -2.16
CA GLU A 320 11.61 -11.53 -2.87
C GLU A 320 10.32 -11.88 -3.64
N ILE A 321 9.15 -11.74 -3.01
CA ILE A 321 7.84 -12.00 -3.63
C ILE A 321 7.52 -10.93 -4.68
N ILE A 322 7.84 -9.67 -4.39
CA ILE A 322 7.62 -8.54 -5.31
C ILE A 322 8.46 -8.71 -6.58
N ALA A 323 9.72 -9.10 -6.43
CA ALA A 323 10.63 -9.29 -7.55
C ALA A 323 10.16 -10.42 -8.48
N GLU A 324 9.72 -11.54 -7.91
CA GLU A 324 9.14 -12.65 -8.67
C GLU A 324 7.89 -12.20 -9.44
N PHE A 325 6.98 -11.46 -8.79
CA PHE A 325 5.78 -10.93 -9.43
C PHE A 325 6.10 -10.00 -10.60
N ILE A 326 7.06 -9.07 -10.43
CA ILE A 326 7.48 -8.16 -11.51
C ILE A 326 8.13 -8.94 -12.68
N GLU A 327 8.97 -9.93 -12.38
CA GLU A 327 9.67 -10.73 -13.41
C GLU A 327 8.72 -11.59 -14.24
N LEU A 328 7.72 -12.20 -13.60
CA LEU A 328 6.70 -12.98 -14.30
C LEU A 328 5.89 -12.12 -15.28
N ASN A 329 5.57 -10.88 -14.89
CA ASN A 329 4.79 -9.98 -15.71
C ASN A 329 5.62 -9.23 -16.77
N SER A 330 6.91 -8.99 -16.54
CA SER A 330 7.80 -8.39 -17.56
C SER A 330 8.06 -9.35 -18.73
N ARG A 331 8.18 -10.65 -18.46
CA ARG A 331 8.28 -11.70 -19.49
C ARG A 331 6.99 -11.87 -20.29
N ALA A 332 5.84 -11.59 -19.67
CA ALA A 332 4.54 -11.64 -20.34
C ALA A 332 4.30 -10.41 -21.25
N ALA A 333 4.84 -9.24 -20.88
CA ALA A 333 4.72 -7.99 -21.64
C ALA A 333 5.74 -7.87 -22.81
N GLY A 334 6.74 -8.74 -22.89
CA GLY A 334 7.73 -8.80 -23.96
C GLY A 334 7.40 -9.76 -25.12
N LYS A 335 6.14 -10.17 -25.25
CA LYS A 335 5.60 -10.97 -26.37
C LYS A 335 4.49 -10.21 -27.08
#